data_AF-D2PS34-F1
#
_entry.id   AF-D2PS34-F1
#
_cell.length_a   1.000
_cell.length_b   1.000
_cell.length_c   1.000
_cell.angle_alpha   90.00
_cell.angle_beta   90.00
_cell.angle_gamma   90.00
#
_symmetry.space_group_name_H-M   'P 1'
#
loop_
_entity.id
_entity.type
_entity.pdbx_description
1 polymer ?
#
loop_
_entity_poly.entity_id
_entity_poly.type
_entity_poly.pdbx_seq_one_letter_code
_entity_poly.pdbx_strand_id
1 'polypeptide(L)'
;MADPPVWSAVLESVTTAGTMAIAVGVAVVEARRANAANKERDALLAEQNAERHRSTAKLVSSWVEQSYTPNENGTAYVQQIHAHIINESNDPVFNVEASIYLTSPVPGEHPPVILGSLSIPRIIPILPPRRELIYDLTLPLMPHRQEEIGVQPKVPGILLLFTDPNDVRWVRELDGRLVLSERRQAELVESEDDEGAERQVGMLDEANPFAIVCGFIHTVTREDIPASDALRELRKILAPEAKGWEGLDANGISQLRADLAGYNPANHVTYPARRVAYVRLVAVGDPDKLHFVQQGEPLFHPTKVITLILSGDRGWRIFSFGGGGTEPDRILFPKRTL
;
A
#
# COMPACT_ATOMS: atom_id res chain seq x y z
N MET A 1 -16.91 95.54 16.70
CA MET A 1 -16.74 94.10 16.49
C MET A 1 -17.82 93.66 15.54
N ALA A 2 -17.48 93.40 14.28
CA ALA A 2 -18.42 92.91 13.28
C ALA A 2 -18.12 91.43 13.08
N ASP A 3 -19.11 90.58 13.33
CA ASP A 3 -19.01 89.14 13.11
C ASP A 3 -18.78 88.86 11.61
N PRO A 4 -17.86 87.95 11.24
CA PRO A 4 -17.67 87.60 9.85
C PRO A 4 -18.92 86.91 9.28
N PRO A 5 -19.24 87.12 7.99
CA PRO A 5 -20.45 86.60 7.39
C PRO A 5 -20.44 85.06 7.35
N VAL A 6 -21.49 84.46 7.90
CA VAL A 6 -21.78 83.01 7.98
C VAL A 6 -21.52 82.25 6.66
N TRP A 7 -21.59 82.94 5.51
CA TRP A 7 -21.33 82.38 4.20
C TRP A 7 -19.89 81.91 3.95
N SER A 8 -18.86 82.51 4.57
CA SER A 8 -17.47 82.05 4.40
C SER A 8 -17.22 80.72 5.09
N ALA A 9 -17.79 80.51 6.28
CA ALA A 9 -17.74 79.24 7.01
C ALA A 9 -18.51 78.11 6.29
N VAL A 10 -19.62 78.45 5.61
CA VAL A 10 -20.38 77.49 4.78
C VAL A 10 -19.60 77.10 3.52
N LEU A 11 -18.88 78.03 2.87
CA LEU A 11 -18.03 77.71 1.71
C LEU A 11 -16.77 76.91 2.08
N GLU A 12 -16.14 77.21 3.22
CA GLU A 12 -15.01 76.43 3.74
C GLU A 12 -15.44 75.01 4.15
N SER A 13 -16.62 74.84 4.75
CA SER A 13 -17.14 73.51 5.10
C SER A 13 -17.54 72.68 3.86
N VAL A 14 -18.11 73.29 2.82
CA VAL A 14 -18.46 72.60 1.57
C VAL A 14 -17.22 72.19 0.77
N THR A 15 -16.21 73.04 0.72
CA THR A 15 -14.92 72.71 0.06
C THR A 15 -14.18 71.61 0.81
N THR A 16 -14.13 71.69 2.15
CA THR A 16 -13.51 70.66 3.00
C THR A 16 -14.22 69.30 2.87
N ALA A 17 -15.56 69.29 2.87
CA ALA A 17 -16.35 68.08 2.67
C ALA A 17 -16.17 67.49 1.27
N GLY A 18 -16.08 68.32 0.23
CA GLY A 18 -15.78 67.90 -1.13
C GLY A 18 -14.40 67.26 -1.28
N THR A 19 -13.36 67.86 -0.68
CA THR A 19 -12.01 67.26 -0.65
C THR A 19 -11.96 65.95 0.12
N MET A 20 -12.67 65.82 1.25
CA MET A 20 -12.74 64.55 1.97
C MET A 20 -13.46 63.47 1.16
N ALA A 21 -14.54 63.80 0.45
CA ALA A 21 -15.24 62.86 -0.42
C ALA A 21 -14.36 62.36 -1.58
N ILE A 22 -13.56 63.25 -2.18
CA ILE A 22 -12.59 62.88 -3.22
C ILE A 22 -11.47 62.01 -2.63
N ALA A 23 -10.92 62.36 -1.47
CA ALA A 23 -9.87 61.60 -0.80
C ALA A 23 -10.34 60.18 -0.41
N VAL A 24 -11.56 60.05 0.11
CA VAL A 24 -12.17 58.75 0.41
C VAL A 24 -12.43 57.96 -0.88
N GLY A 25 -12.91 58.61 -1.94
CA GLY A 25 -13.10 57.98 -3.25
C GLY A 25 -11.79 57.42 -3.84
N VAL A 26 -10.70 58.18 -3.76
CA VAL A 26 -9.36 57.75 -4.20
C VAL A 26 -8.86 56.58 -3.33
N ALA A 27 -8.97 56.68 -2.01
CA ALA A 27 -8.55 55.62 -1.09
C ALA A 27 -9.30 54.30 -1.32
N VAL A 28 -10.60 54.34 -1.61
CA VAL A 28 -11.40 53.14 -1.94
C VAL A 28 -10.97 52.53 -3.27
N VAL A 29 -10.66 53.36 -4.27
CA VAL A 29 -10.17 52.87 -5.58
C VAL A 29 -8.77 52.25 -5.45
N GLU A 30 -7.87 52.87 -4.69
CA GLU A 30 -6.53 52.34 -4.42
C GLU A 30 -6.59 51.04 -3.62
N ALA A 31 -7.44 50.95 -2.58
CA ALA A 31 -7.65 49.73 -1.82
C ALA A 31 -8.18 48.58 -2.70
N ARG A 32 -9.08 48.86 -3.66
CA ARG A 32 -9.56 47.85 -4.62
C ARG A 32 -8.47 47.41 -5.59
N ARG A 33 -7.64 48.33 -6.09
CA ARG A 33 -6.49 48.00 -6.95
C ARG A 33 -5.44 47.17 -6.21
N ALA A 34 -5.15 47.53 -4.96
CA ALA A 34 -4.25 46.76 -4.10
C ALA A 34 -4.78 45.35 -3.82
N ASN A 35 -6.08 45.19 -3.56
CA ASN A 35 -6.69 43.87 -3.40
C ASN A 35 -6.69 43.04 -4.70
N ALA A 36 -6.90 43.66 -5.86
CA ALA A 36 -6.80 42.98 -7.14
C ALA A 36 -5.37 42.51 -7.42
N ALA A 37 -4.37 43.37 -7.19
CA ALA A 37 -2.96 43.05 -7.34
C ALA A 37 -2.51 41.95 -6.35
N ASN A 38 -3.00 41.97 -5.11
CA ASN A 38 -2.75 40.91 -4.14
C ASN A 38 -3.35 39.58 -4.62
N LYS A 39 -4.60 39.59 -5.11
CA LYS A 39 -5.24 38.38 -5.63
C LYS A 39 -4.52 37.80 -6.85
N GLU A 40 -4.03 38.65 -7.75
CA GLU A 40 -3.26 38.25 -8.91
C GLU A 40 -1.89 37.69 -8.51
N ARG A 41 -1.20 38.33 -7.57
CA ARG A 41 0.04 37.81 -6.99
C ARG A 41 -0.17 36.46 -6.31
N ASP A 42 -1.22 36.31 -5.53
CA ASP A 42 -1.53 35.07 -4.82
C ASP A 42 -1.89 33.95 -5.81
N ALA A 43 -2.58 34.27 -6.92
CA ALA A 43 -2.84 33.33 -8.00
C ALA A 43 -1.56 32.88 -8.72
N LEU A 44 -0.65 33.81 -9.03
CA LEU A 44 0.66 33.50 -9.64
C LEU A 44 1.54 32.65 -8.71
N LEU A 45 1.54 32.95 -7.41
CA LEU A 45 2.26 32.14 -6.42
C LEU A 45 1.65 30.73 -6.30
N ALA A 46 0.31 30.61 -6.34
CA ALA A 46 -0.35 29.32 -6.35
C ALA A 46 -0.02 28.50 -7.60
N GLU A 47 0.04 29.14 -8.78
CA GLU A 47 0.42 28.51 -10.04
C GLU A 47 1.89 28.04 -10.03
N GLN A 48 2.82 28.91 -9.61
CA GLN A 48 4.24 28.54 -9.47
C GLN A 48 4.45 27.41 -8.46
N ASN A 49 3.73 27.44 -7.34
CA ASN A 49 3.78 26.36 -6.35
C ASN A 49 3.23 25.05 -6.95
N ALA A 50 2.08 25.10 -7.62
CA ALA A 50 1.49 23.92 -8.28
C ALA A 50 2.43 23.32 -9.35
N GLU A 51 3.10 24.15 -10.15
CA GLU A 51 4.10 23.69 -11.12
C GLU A 51 5.31 23.05 -10.44
N ARG A 52 5.80 23.64 -9.35
CA ARG A 52 6.90 23.08 -8.55
C ARG A 52 6.51 21.76 -7.88
N HIS A 53 5.28 21.63 -7.37
CA HIS A 53 4.79 20.37 -6.78
C HIS A 53 4.73 19.27 -7.84
N ARG A 54 4.17 19.60 -9.00
CA ARG A 54 4.11 18.67 -10.12
C ARG A 54 5.49 18.28 -10.63
N SER A 55 6.49 19.17 -10.55
CA SER A 55 7.86 18.85 -10.95
C SER A 55 8.54 17.90 -9.98
N THR A 56 8.38 18.07 -8.66
CA THR A 56 8.86 17.11 -7.65
C THR A 56 8.21 15.74 -7.84
N ALA A 57 6.89 15.68 -7.97
CA ALA A 57 6.16 14.42 -8.11
C ALA A 57 6.48 13.67 -9.42
N LYS A 58 6.79 14.40 -10.51
CA LYS A 58 7.24 13.78 -11.78
C LYS A 58 8.56 13.03 -11.66
N LEU A 59 9.43 13.43 -10.72
CA LEU A 59 10.74 12.85 -10.47
C LEU A 59 10.71 11.64 -9.54
N VAL A 60 9.52 11.25 -9.06
CA VAL A 60 9.31 9.98 -8.38
C VAL A 60 8.88 8.95 -9.42
N SER A 61 9.65 7.87 -9.52
CA SER A 61 9.40 6.80 -10.47
C SER A 61 9.62 5.42 -9.84
N SER A 62 9.09 4.40 -10.52
CA SER A 62 9.19 3.02 -10.08
C SER A 62 9.11 2.08 -11.27
N TRP A 63 9.88 1.00 -11.25
CA TRP A 63 9.84 -0.04 -12.27
C TRP A 63 10.21 -1.39 -11.67
N VAL A 64 9.92 -2.47 -12.41
CA VAL A 64 10.40 -3.80 -12.09
C VAL A 64 11.45 -4.19 -13.12
N GLU A 65 12.63 -4.55 -12.64
CA GLU A 65 13.68 -5.14 -13.45
C GLU A 65 13.60 -6.67 -13.34
N GLN A 66 13.68 -7.34 -14.49
CA GLN A 66 13.73 -8.79 -14.58
C GLN A 66 14.96 -9.22 -15.35
N SER A 67 15.78 -10.05 -14.74
CA SER A 67 17.00 -10.58 -15.34
C SER A 67 17.10 -12.09 -15.13
N TYR A 68 17.93 -12.75 -15.93
CA TYR A 68 18.20 -14.19 -15.84
C TYR A 68 19.69 -14.39 -15.67
N THR A 69 20.08 -15.04 -14.58
CA THR A 69 21.48 -15.32 -14.26
C THR A 69 21.71 -16.83 -14.25
N PRO A 70 22.82 -17.36 -14.78
CA PRO A 70 23.08 -18.80 -14.68
C PRO A 70 23.23 -19.20 -13.21
N ASN A 71 22.69 -20.35 -12.83
CA ASN A 71 22.90 -20.92 -11.50
C ASN A 71 24.37 -21.31 -11.31
N GLU A 72 24.78 -21.54 -10.06
CA GLU A 72 26.18 -21.85 -9.71
C GLU A 72 26.76 -23.04 -10.47
N ASN A 73 25.91 -24.01 -10.83
CA ASN A 73 26.31 -25.23 -11.54
C ASN A 73 26.21 -25.11 -13.08
N GLY A 74 25.78 -23.96 -13.61
CA GLY A 74 25.60 -23.71 -15.04
C GLY A 74 24.51 -24.55 -15.73
N THR A 75 23.65 -25.22 -14.98
CA THR A 75 22.63 -26.14 -15.51
C THR A 75 21.31 -25.47 -15.85
N ALA A 76 21.04 -24.29 -15.29
CA ALA A 76 19.79 -23.56 -15.50
C ALA A 76 19.99 -22.06 -15.28
N TYR A 77 19.08 -21.24 -15.80
CA TYR A 77 18.98 -19.83 -15.43
C TYR A 77 18.06 -19.68 -14.22
N VAL A 78 18.46 -18.82 -13.29
CA VAL A 78 17.65 -18.32 -12.19
C VAL A 78 17.16 -16.93 -12.59
N GLN A 79 15.84 -16.79 -12.65
CA GLN A 79 15.20 -15.49 -12.81
C GLN A 79 15.38 -14.69 -11.52
N GLN A 80 15.85 -13.46 -11.64
CA GLN A 80 15.92 -12.46 -10.59
C GLN A 80 14.97 -11.31 -10.93
N ILE A 81 14.18 -10.87 -9.95
CA ILE A 81 13.21 -9.81 -10.13
C ILE A 81 13.39 -8.79 -9.02
N HIS A 82 13.67 -7.54 -9.38
CA HIS A 82 13.86 -6.45 -8.44
C HIS A 82 12.85 -5.33 -8.71
N ALA A 83 12.19 -4.85 -7.66
CA ALA A 83 11.40 -3.63 -7.70
C ALA A 83 12.27 -2.44 -7.30
N HIS A 84 12.22 -1.40 -8.11
CA HIS A 84 12.93 -0.15 -7.91
C HIS A 84 11.92 0.95 -7.65
N ILE A 85 12.15 1.71 -6.58
CA ILE A 85 11.40 2.93 -6.26
C ILE A 85 12.44 4.03 -6.05
N ILE A 86 12.38 5.08 -6.86
CA ILE A 86 13.36 6.16 -6.84
C ILE A 86 12.66 7.51 -6.68
N ASN A 87 13.31 8.39 -5.93
CA ASN A 87 13.00 9.81 -5.89
C ASN A 87 14.22 10.56 -6.40
N GLU A 88 14.15 11.09 -7.62
CA GLU A 88 15.23 11.89 -8.23
C GLU A 88 15.14 13.37 -7.86
N SER A 89 14.09 13.77 -7.13
CA SER A 89 13.91 15.16 -6.71
C SER A 89 14.87 15.57 -5.59
N ASN A 90 14.89 16.88 -5.31
CA ASN A 90 15.68 17.44 -4.21
C ASN A 90 14.95 17.40 -2.86
N ASP A 91 13.67 17.03 -2.85
CA ASP A 91 12.83 17.02 -1.66
C ASP A 91 12.42 15.57 -1.31
N PRO A 92 12.24 15.22 -0.03
CA PRO A 92 11.73 13.91 0.34
C PRO A 92 10.25 13.76 -0.07
N VAL A 93 9.79 12.52 -0.25
CA VAL A 93 8.36 12.21 -0.30
C VAL A 93 8.00 11.23 0.82
N PHE A 94 6.72 11.19 1.19
CA PHE A 94 6.22 10.57 2.39
C PHE A 94 5.14 9.55 2.08
N ASN A 95 4.87 8.64 3.02
CA ASN A 95 3.76 7.68 2.95
C ASN A 95 3.72 6.95 1.60
N VAL A 96 4.87 6.44 1.15
CA VAL A 96 4.94 5.76 -0.14
C VAL A 96 4.35 4.36 0.02
N GLU A 97 3.31 4.07 -0.74
CA GLU A 97 2.67 2.76 -0.83
C GLU A 97 2.91 2.21 -2.23
N ALA A 98 3.45 1.00 -2.30
CA ALA A 98 3.71 0.32 -3.57
C ALA A 98 2.91 -0.97 -3.61
N SER A 99 2.21 -1.18 -4.73
CA SER A 99 1.50 -2.42 -5.02
C SER A 99 2.01 -3.00 -6.32
N ILE A 100 2.44 -4.25 -6.28
CA ILE A 100 2.86 -5.00 -7.45
C ILE A 100 1.61 -5.47 -8.20
N TYR A 101 1.64 -5.33 -9.51
CA TYR A 101 0.63 -5.89 -10.38
C TYR A 101 1.27 -6.72 -11.50
N LEU A 102 0.49 -7.65 -12.04
CA LEU A 102 0.85 -8.45 -13.21
C LEU A 102 -0.11 -8.12 -14.35
N THR A 103 0.43 -7.80 -15.52
CA THR A 103 -0.36 -7.58 -16.75
C THR A 103 -0.07 -8.66 -17.77
N SER A 104 -1.08 -9.04 -18.58
CA SER A 104 -0.81 -9.84 -19.78
C SER A 104 0.00 -9.00 -20.77
N PRO A 105 1.00 -9.58 -21.45
CA PRO A 105 1.68 -8.92 -22.57
C PRO A 105 0.75 -8.74 -23.78
N VAL A 106 -0.37 -9.47 -23.86
CA VAL A 106 -1.39 -9.30 -24.91
C VAL A 106 -2.41 -8.26 -24.46
N PRO A 107 -2.52 -7.10 -25.14
CA PRO A 107 -3.45 -6.05 -24.74
C PRO A 107 -4.90 -6.53 -24.77
N GLY A 108 -5.62 -6.30 -23.67
CA GLY A 108 -7.07 -6.56 -23.57
C GLY A 108 -7.46 -8.02 -23.30
N GLU A 109 -6.50 -8.93 -23.13
CA GLU A 109 -6.80 -10.34 -22.82
C GLU A 109 -7.39 -10.49 -21.41
N HIS A 110 -6.75 -9.87 -20.41
CA HIS A 110 -7.18 -9.91 -19.02
C HIS A 110 -6.87 -8.59 -18.30
N PRO A 111 -7.70 -8.18 -17.31
CA PRO A 111 -7.37 -7.04 -16.46
C PRO A 111 -6.10 -7.31 -15.64
N PRO A 112 -5.33 -6.26 -15.29
CA PRO A 112 -4.16 -6.39 -14.42
C PRO A 112 -4.52 -6.99 -13.06
N VAL A 113 -3.70 -7.93 -12.59
CA VAL A 113 -3.86 -8.61 -11.31
C VAL A 113 -3.03 -7.91 -10.26
N ILE A 114 -3.64 -7.35 -9.22
CA ILE A 114 -2.93 -6.67 -8.12
C ILE A 114 -2.57 -7.67 -7.03
N LEU A 115 -1.28 -7.80 -6.72
CA LEU A 115 -0.74 -8.74 -5.74
C LEU A 115 -0.43 -8.10 -4.37
N GLY A 116 -0.58 -6.78 -4.26
CA GLY A 116 -0.23 -6.02 -3.06
C GLY A 116 1.27 -5.74 -2.97
N SER A 117 1.79 -5.46 -1.77
CA SER A 117 3.16 -4.92 -1.61
C SER A 117 4.26 -5.98 -1.70
N LEU A 118 3.94 -7.28 -1.58
CA LEU A 118 4.91 -8.38 -1.56
C LEU A 118 6.07 -8.13 -0.57
N SER A 119 7.32 -8.04 -1.05
CA SER A 119 8.50 -7.72 -0.21
C SER A 119 8.69 -6.23 0.08
N ILE A 120 7.93 -5.36 -0.56
CA ILE A 120 7.98 -3.93 -0.29
C ILE A 120 7.21 -3.67 1.01
N PRO A 121 7.77 -2.88 1.96
CA PRO A 121 7.03 -2.43 3.12
C PRO A 121 5.71 -1.81 2.71
N ARG A 122 4.62 -2.15 3.41
CA ARG A 122 3.27 -1.66 3.09
C ARG A 122 3.22 -0.13 2.99
N ILE A 123 3.94 0.54 3.89
CA ILE A 123 4.16 1.98 3.88
C ILE A 123 5.64 2.21 4.09
N ILE A 124 6.27 2.96 3.19
CA ILE A 124 7.60 3.53 3.37
C ILE A 124 7.37 4.96 3.90
N PRO A 125 7.67 5.25 5.18
CA PRO A 125 7.31 6.53 5.79
C PRO A 125 7.95 7.73 5.08
N ILE A 126 9.19 7.55 4.64
CA ILE A 126 10.00 8.58 3.96
C ILE A 126 10.79 7.91 2.84
N LEU A 127 10.65 8.41 1.63
CA LEU A 127 11.54 8.16 0.51
C LEU A 127 12.46 9.38 0.34
N PRO A 128 13.75 9.27 0.75
CA PRO A 128 14.69 10.39 0.75
C PRO A 128 14.92 10.97 -0.66
N PRO A 129 15.35 12.24 -0.76
CA PRO A 129 15.73 12.82 -2.04
C PRO A 129 16.95 12.12 -2.64
N ARG A 130 16.98 12.00 -3.96
CA ARG A 130 18.06 11.37 -4.76
C ARG A 130 18.43 9.98 -4.27
N ARG A 131 17.42 9.20 -3.89
CA ARG A 131 17.60 7.86 -3.35
C ARG A 131 16.76 6.85 -4.11
N GLU A 132 17.37 5.71 -4.36
CA GLU A 132 16.74 4.51 -4.88
C GLU A 132 16.62 3.47 -3.77
N LEU A 133 15.45 2.83 -3.70
CA LEU A 133 15.18 1.68 -2.86
C LEU A 133 14.93 0.48 -3.77
N ILE A 134 15.61 -0.63 -3.48
CA ILE A 134 15.56 -1.85 -4.26
C ILE A 134 15.03 -2.98 -3.38
N TYR A 135 14.04 -3.70 -3.88
CA TYR A 135 13.40 -4.82 -3.18
C TYR A 135 13.42 -6.07 -4.06
N ASP A 136 13.80 -7.21 -3.48
CA ASP A 136 13.81 -8.50 -4.18
C ASP A 136 12.40 -9.10 -4.22
N LEU A 137 11.86 -9.29 -5.42
CA LEU A 137 10.57 -9.90 -5.70
C LEU A 137 10.69 -11.31 -6.28
N THR A 138 11.89 -11.86 -6.35
CA THR A 138 12.18 -13.15 -7.00
C THR A 138 11.39 -14.31 -6.41
N LEU A 139 11.41 -14.45 -5.08
CA LEU A 139 10.62 -15.47 -4.37
C LEU A 139 9.14 -15.10 -4.27
N PRO A 140 8.75 -13.85 -3.91
CA PRO A 140 7.35 -13.45 -3.85
C PRO A 140 6.54 -13.68 -5.13
N LEU A 141 7.17 -13.54 -6.30
CA LEU A 141 6.50 -13.74 -7.59
C LEU A 141 6.56 -15.17 -8.10
N MET A 142 7.26 -16.08 -7.41
CA MET A 142 7.36 -17.49 -7.80
C MET A 142 6.00 -18.18 -7.97
N PRO A 143 5.00 -17.99 -7.07
CA PRO A 143 3.67 -18.59 -7.23
C PRO A 143 2.87 -18.08 -8.43
N HIS A 144 3.30 -16.97 -9.03
CA HIS A 144 2.63 -16.35 -10.17
C HIS A 144 3.42 -16.50 -11.47
N ARG A 145 4.49 -17.32 -11.45
CA ARG A 145 5.17 -17.73 -12.67
C ARG A 145 4.21 -18.60 -13.48
N GLN A 146 4.20 -18.41 -14.78
CA GLN A 146 3.33 -19.16 -15.68
C GLN A 146 4.16 -20.28 -16.30
N GLU A 147 3.80 -21.53 -16.01
CA GLU A 147 4.52 -22.73 -16.47
C GLU A 147 3.92 -23.35 -17.75
N GLU A 148 2.83 -22.80 -18.27
CA GLU A 148 2.18 -23.30 -19.47
C GLU A 148 2.99 -23.01 -20.74
N ILE A 149 3.29 -24.06 -21.49
CA ILE A 149 4.05 -23.99 -22.74
C ILE A 149 3.27 -23.17 -23.78
N GLY A 150 3.89 -22.12 -24.30
CA GLY A 150 3.34 -21.31 -25.40
C GLY A 150 2.63 -20.03 -24.95
N VAL A 151 2.47 -19.81 -23.64
CA VAL A 151 1.94 -18.56 -23.09
C VAL A 151 3.09 -17.61 -22.77
N GLN A 152 2.96 -16.33 -23.14
CA GLN A 152 3.96 -15.34 -22.79
C GLN A 152 3.89 -15.00 -21.30
N PRO A 153 5.03 -14.83 -20.62
CA PRO A 153 5.04 -14.51 -19.19
C PRO A 153 4.37 -13.16 -18.93
N LYS A 154 3.58 -13.10 -17.86
CA LYS A 154 3.02 -11.85 -17.35
C LYS A 154 4.12 -10.85 -17.01
N VAL A 155 3.87 -9.58 -17.28
CA VAL A 155 4.82 -8.50 -17.03
C VAL A 155 4.51 -7.87 -15.67
N PRO A 156 5.46 -7.88 -14.71
CA PRO A 156 5.27 -7.21 -13.44
C PRO A 156 5.45 -5.69 -13.56
N GLY A 157 4.64 -4.95 -12.80
CA GLY A 157 4.74 -3.50 -12.67
C GLY A 157 4.44 -3.04 -11.25
N ILE A 158 4.64 -1.74 -11.00
CA ILE A 158 4.42 -1.11 -9.68
C ILE A 158 3.38 0.00 -9.84
N LEU A 159 2.30 -0.10 -9.08
CA LEU A 159 1.42 1.02 -8.79
C LEU A 159 1.98 1.74 -7.57
N LEU A 160 2.24 3.04 -7.71
CA LEU A 160 2.92 3.83 -6.69
C LEU A 160 2.01 4.96 -6.22
N LEU A 161 1.82 5.04 -4.92
CA LEU A 161 1.14 6.13 -4.25
C LEU A 161 2.14 6.80 -3.32
N PHE A 162 2.14 8.14 -3.26
CA PHE A 162 2.97 8.87 -2.31
C PHE A 162 2.39 10.25 -1.99
N THR A 163 2.89 10.85 -0.91
CA THR A 163 2.59 12.21 -0.49
C THR A 163 3.83 13.08 -0.67
N ASP A 164 3.68 14.23 -1.32
CA ASP A 164 4.79 15.18 -1.48
C ASP A 164 5.01 16.02 -0.20
N PRO A 165 6.06 16.87 -0.12
CA PRO A 165 6.33 17.69 1.07
C PRO A 165 5.20 18.64 1.51
N ASN A 166 4.20 18.87 0.66
CA ASN A 166 3.12 19.83 0.87
C ASN A 166 1.79 19.11 1.17
N ASP A 167 1.87 17.84 1.56
CA ASP A 167 0.72 16.97 1.87
C ASP A 167 -0.19 16.69 0.67
N VAL A 168 0.31 16.87 -0.57
CA VAL A 168 -0.44 16.49 -1.78
C VAL A 168 -0.19 15.02 -2.10
N ARG A 169 -1.27 14.26 -2.26
CA ARG A 169 -1.23 12.83 -2.56
C ARG A 169 -1.28 12.60 -4.07
N TRP A 170 -0.31 11.82 -4.54
CA TRP A 170 -0.11 11.50 -5.95
C TRP A 170 -0.19 10.00 -6.17
N VAL A 171 -0.85 9.57 -7.24
CA VAL A 171 -0.83 8.19 -7.73
C VAL A 171 -0.16 8.16 -9.08
N ARG A 172 0.76 7.22 -9.25
CA ARG A 172 1.24 6.78 -10.56
C ARG A 172 0.44 5.53 -10.95
N GLU A 173 -0.46 5.71 -11.90
CA GLU A 173 -1.39 4.68 -12.37
C GLU A 173 -0.68 3.62 -13.23
N LEU A 174 -1.41 2.57 -13.60
CA LEU A 174 -0.91 1.43 -14.37
C LEU A 174 -0.37 1.83 -15.75
N ASP A 175 -0.91 2.90 -16.34
CA ASP A 175 -0.45 3.46 -17.62
C ASP A 175 0.75 4.44 -17.46
N GLY A 176 1.27 4.59 -16.24
CA GLY A 176 2.37 5.46 -15.90
C GLY A 176 2.00 6.93 -15.70
N ARG A 177 0.72 7.30 -15.88
CA ARG A 177 0.26 8.68 -15.65
C ARG A 177 0.31 9.03 -14.17
N LEU A 178 0.67 10.29 -13.92
CA LEU A 178 0.71 10.86 -12.58
C LEU A 178 -0.57 11.69 -12.36
N VAL A 179 -1.40 11.27 -11.41
CA VAL A 179 -2.71 11.85 -11.13
C VAL A 179 -2.80 12.25 -9.66
N LEU A 180 -3.54 13.32 -9.39
CA LEU A 180 -3.88 13.71 -8.02
C LEU A 180 -4.87 12.69 -7.44
N SER A 181 -4.60 12.24 -6.22
CA SER A 181 -5.45 11.28 -5.53
C SER A 181 -6.07 11.94 -4.31
N GLU A 182 -7.39 11.89 -4.23
CA GLU A 182 -8.10 12.30 -3.02
C GLU A 182 -7.86 11.27 -1.89
N ARG A 183 -7.85 11.74 -0.64
CA ARG A 183 -7.90 10.84 0.52
C ARG A 183 -9.28 10.18 0.57
N ARG A 184 -9.43 9.04 -0.10
CA ARG A 184 -10.57 8.15 0.11
C ARG A 184 -10.37 7.35 1.38
N GLN A 185 -11.44 7.21 2.18
CA GLN A 185 -11.49 6.18 3.23
C GLN A 185 -11.36 4.81 2.57
N ALA A 186 -10.48 3.97 3.10
CA ALA A 186 -10.32 2.61 2.60
C ALA A 186 -11.56 1.80 3.03
N GLU A 187 -12.32 1.30 2.06
CA GLU A 187 -13.42 0.37 2.30
C GLU A 187 -12.91 -1.05 2.03
N LEU A 188 -13.20 -1.98 2.95
CA LEU A 188 -13.09 -3.40 2.65
C LEU A 188 -14.28 -3.78 1.79
N VAL A 189 -14.00 -4.15 0.54
CA VAL A 189 -15.01 -4.62 -0.40
C VAL A 189 -14.73 -6.10 -0.65
N GLU A 190 -15.73 -6.96 -0.41
CA GLU A 190 -15.68 -8.33 -0.90
C GLU A 190 -15.65 -8.28 -2.42
N SER A 191 -14.67 -8.94 -3.04
CA SER A 191 -14.57 -8.97 -4.49
C SER A 191 -15.69 -9.85 -5.04
N GLU A 192 -16.49 -9.30 -5.96
CA GLU A 192 -17.47 -10.06 -6.76
C GLU A 192 -16.82 -10.72 -7.99
N ASP A 193 -15.50 -10.54 -8.20
CA ASP A 193 -14.73 -11.07 -9.32
C ASP A 193 -13.99 -12.35 -8.93
N ASP A 194 -14.72 -13.47 -8.95
CA ASP A 194 -14.18 -14.80 -8.61
C ASP A 194 -12.97 -15.16 -9.49
N GLU A 195 -13.03 -14.85 -10.80
CA GLU A 195 -11.93 -15.13 -11.75
C GLU A 195 -10.70 -14.25 -11.47
N GLY A 196 -10.92 -12.98 -11.11
CA GLY A 196 -9.88 -12.09 -10.59
C GLY A 196 -9.24 -12.62 -9.31
N ALA A 197 -10.06 -13.12 -8.37
CA ALA A 197 -9.59 -13.69 -7.11
C ALA A 197 -8.71 -14.93 -7.35
N GLU A 198 -9.13 -15.86 -8.21
CA GLU A 198 -8.32 -17.03 -8.57
C GLU A 198 -6.96 -16.64 -9.18
N ARG A 199 -6.94 -15.64 -10.06
CA ARG A 199 -5.69 -15.13 -10.65
C ARG A 199 -4.78 -14.44 -9.63
N GLN A 200 -5.34 -13.80 -8.61
CA GLN A 200 -4.57 -13.20 -7.50
C GLN A 200 -3.92 -14.24 -6.61
N VAL A 201 -4.53 -15.42 -6.46
CA VAL A 201 -3.98 -16.50 -5.62
C VAL A 201 -2.72 -17.10 -6.24
N GLY A 202 -2.71 -17.29 -7.56
CA GLY A 202 -1.61 -17.98 -8.26
C GLY A 202 -1.66 -19.51 -8.08
N MET A 203 -0.51 -20.17 -8.26
CA MET A 203 -0.41 -21.63 -8.21
C MET A 203 -0.78 -22.19 -6.84
N LEU A 204 -1.55 -23.28 -6.79
CA LEU A 204 -1.99 -23.92 -5.55
C LEU A 204 -1.06 -25.07 -5.13
N ASP A 205 0.22 -24.74 -4.88
CA ASP A 205 1.24 -25.71 -4.50
C ASP A 205 2.01 -25.30 -3.22
N GLU A 206 3.01 -26.10 -2.84
CA GLU A 206 3.82 -25.84 -1.64
C GLU A 206 4.77 -24.64 -1.78
N ALA A 207 4.95 -24.12 -3.00
CA ALA A 207 5.72 -22.92 -3.29
C ALA A 207 4.90 -21.64 -3.06
N ASN A 208 3.57 -21.74 -2.94
CA ASN A 208 2.69 -20.63 -2.62
C ASN A 208 2.30 -20.57 -1.13
N PRO A 209 2.74 -19.53 -0.38
CA PRO A 209 2.37 -19.40 1.03
C PRO A 209 0.87 -19.20 1.24
N PHE A 210 0.15 -18.58 0.30
CA PHE A 210 -1.31 -18.42 0.40
C PHE A 210 -2.03 -19.76 0.29
N ALA A 211 -1.60 -20.64 -0.63
CA ALA A 211 -2.15 -21.99 -0.77
C ALA A 211 -1.98 -22.81 0.52
N ILE A 212 -0.81 -22.71 1.16
CA ILE A 212 -0.55 -23.35 2.47
C ILE A 212 -1.48 -22.82 3.56
N VAL A 213 -1.76 -21.51 3.56
CA VAL A 213 -2.73 -20.91 4.51
C VAL A 213 -4.15 -21.40 4.24
N CYS A 214 -4.60 -21.45 2.99
CA CYS A 214 -5.90 -21.99 2.63
C CYS A 214 -6.02 -23.45 3.08
N GLY A 215 -4.99 -24.27 2.82
CA GLY A 215 -4.92 -25.66 3.29
C GLY A 215 -4.96 -25.78 4.81
N PHE A 216 -4.26 -24.90 5.53
CA PHE A 216 -4.29 -24.84 6.99
C PHE A 216 -5.69 -24.52 7.52
N ILE A 217 -6.30 -23.44 7.03
CA ILE A 217 -7.64 -23.02 7.45
C ILE A 217 -8.64 -24.13 7.16
N HIS A 218 -8.66 -24.64 5.92
CA HIS A 218 -9.55 -25.72 5.51
C HIS A 218 -9.38 -26.95 6.42
N THR A 219 -8.15 -27.37 6.71
CA THR A 219 -7.91 -28.56 7.55
C THR A 219 -8.39 -28.37 8.99
N VAL A 220 -8.23 -27.17 9.56
CA VAL A 220 -8.68 -26.88 10.94
C VAL A 220 -10.20 -26.76 11.03
N THR A 221 -10.82 -26.10 10.05
CA THR A 221 -12.27 -25.79 10.08
C THR A 221 -13.16 -26.94 9.60
N ARG A 222 -12.59 -27.97 8.96
CA ARG A 222 -13.32 -29.18 8.57
C ARG A 222 -13.92 -29.91 9.78
N GLU A 223 -15.24 -30.01 9.79
CA GLU A 223 -16.00 -30.74 10.81
C GLU A 223 -16.24 -32.21 10.45
N ASP A 224 -16.01 -32.58 9.19
CA ASP A 224 -16.31 -33.89 8.61
C ASP A 224 -15.24 -34.96 8.85
N ILE A 225 -14.07 -34.58 9.39
CA ILE A 225 -12.95 -35.49 9.65
C ILE A 225 -12.62 -35.60 11.15
N PRO A 226 -12.19 -36.78 11.64
CA PRO A 226 -11.68 -36.93 13.00
C PRO A 226 -10.49 -35.99 13.25
N ALA A 227 -10.38 -35.45 14.47
CA ALA A 227 -9.28 -34.56 14.86
C ALA A 227 -7.89 -35.21 14.69
N SER A 228 -7.79 -36.54 14.80
CA SER A 228 -6.55 -37.28 14.55
C SER A 228 -6.12 -37.23 13.08
N ASP A 229 -7.07 -37.26 12.14
CA ASP A 229 -6.78 -37.16 10.71
C ASP A 229 -6.43 -35.72 10.34
N ALA A 230 -7.16 -34.73 10.88
CA ALA A 230 -6.80 -33.32 10.75
C ALA A 230 -5.38 -33.05 11.26
N LEU A 231 -5.00 -33.60 12.43
CA LEU A 231 -3.65 -33.46 12.98
C LEU A 231 -2.58 -34.05 12.05
N ARG A 232 -2.85 -35.20 11.42
CA ARG A 232 -1.93 -35.83 10.47
C ARG A 232 -1.71 -34.96 9.24
N GLU A 233 -2.76 -34.36 8.71
CA GLU A 233 -2.67 -33.44 7.56
C GLU A 233 -1.96 -32.14 7.93
N LEU A 234 -2.29 -31.54 9.09
CA LEU A 234 -1.62 -30.34 9.60
C LEU A 234 -0.11 -30.54 9.74
N ARG A 235 0.34 -31.67 10.27
CA ARG A 235 1.78 -31.96 10.41
C ARG A 235 2.58 -31.90 9.10
N LYS A 236 1.94 -32.02 7.94
CA LYS A 236 2.62 -31.89 6.63
C LYS A 236 2.95 -30.43 6.30
N ILE A 237 2.13 -29.49 6.77
CA ILE A 237 2.20 -28.06 6.43
C ILE A 237 2.71 -27.18 7.60
N LEU A 238 2.75 -27.70 8.83
CA LEU A 238 3.35 -27.00 9.97
C LEU A 238 4.89 -27.05 9.91
N ALA A 239 5.54 -25.98 10.35
CA ALA A 239 6.99 -25.93 10.49
C ALA A 239 7.43 -26.79 11.69
N PRO A 240 8.23 -27.86 11.50
CA PRO A 240 8.64 -28.71 12.62
C PRO A 240 9.56 -28.01 13.63
N GLU A 241 10.28 -26.96 13.21
CA GLU A 241 11.14 -26.15 14.07
C GLU A 241 10.37 -25.15 14.95
N ALA A 242 9.08 -24.94 14.67
CA ALA A 242 8.26 -24.03 15.46
C ALA A 242 7.79 -24.70 16.75
N LYS A 243 8.41 -24.33 17.86
CA LYS A 243 8.08 -24.82 19.21
C LYS A 243 6.60 -24.64 19.59
N GLY A 244 5.91 -23.66 18.99
CA GLY A 244 4.48 -23.43 19.22
C GLY A 244 3.58 -24.58 18.78
N TRP A 245 4.07 -25.49 17.93
CA TRP A 245 3.34 -26.68 17.50
C TRP A 245 3.71 -27.93 18.31
N GLU A 246 4.70 -27.86 19.20
CA GLU A 246 5.04 -28.96 20.10
C GLU A 246 3.83 -29.25 21.01
N GLY A 247 3.35 -30.49 20.99
CA GLY A 247 2.20 -30.89 21.80
C GLY A 247 0.83 -30.52 21.24
N LEU A 248 0.73 -30.06 19.98
CA LEU A 248 -0.57 -29.90 19.32
C LEU A 248 -1.31 -31.25 19.27
N ASP A 249 -2.47 -31.29 19.92
CA ASP A 249 -3.35 -32.44 20.05
C ASP A 249 -4.79 -32.12 19.59
N ALA A 250 -5.73 -33.03 19.83
CA ALA A 250 -7.13 -32.85 19.43
C ALA A 250 -7.82 -31.66 20.12
N ASN A 251 -7.45 -31.36 21.37
CA ASN A 251 -7.98 -30.20 22.09
C ASN A 251 -7.42 -28.90 21.51
N GLY A 252 -6.12 -28.89 21.19
CA GLY A 252 -5.47 -27.77 20.50
C GLY A 252 -6.11 -27.46 19.14
N ILE A 253 -6.50 -28.49 18.38
CA ILE A 253 -7.24 -28.29 17.11
C ILE A 253 -8.60 -27.64 17.34
N SER A 254 -9.32 -28.08 18.38
CA SER A 254 -10.63 -27.48 18.73
C SER A 254 -10.49 -26.01 19.11
N GLN A 255 -9.42 -25.66 19.82
CA GLN A 255 -9.11 -24.27 20.15
C GLN A 255 -8.72 -23.45 18.92
N LEU A 256 -7.86 -23.98 18.03
CA LEU A 256 -7.52 -23.32 16.77
C LEU A 256 -8.76 -23.09 15.90
N ARG A 257 -9.70 -24.03 15.88
CA ARG A 257 -10.97 -23.87 15.16
C ARG A 257 -11.78 -22.72 15.72
N ALA A 258 -11.90 -22.62 17.05
CA ALA A 258 -12.58 -21.51 17.69
C ALA A 258 -11.89 -20.17 17.42
N ASP A 259 -10.55 -20.13 17.44
CA ASP A 259 -9.77 -18.92 17.18
C ASP A 259 -9.82 -18.46 15.71
N LEU A 260 -9.96 -19.40 14.77
CA LEU A 260 -10.15 -19.11 13.34
C LEU A 260 -11.61 -18.82 12.97
N ALA A 261 -12.56 -19.17 13.84
CA ALA A 261 -13.97 -18.94 13.58
C ALA A 261 -14.22 -17.44 13.36
N GLY A 262 -14.80 -17.08 12.21
CA GLY A 262 -15.08 -15.70 11.85
C GLY A 262 -13.87 -14.92 11.34
N TYR A 263 -12.83 -15.57 10.83
CA TYR A 263 -11.74 -14.92 10.11
C TYR A 263 -11.57 -15.49 8.69
N ASN A 264 -11.36 -14.61 7.70
CA ASN A 264 -11.05 -14.98 6.32
C ASN A 264 -9.65 -14.47 5.94
N PRO A 265 -8.90 -15.20 5.08
CA PRO A 265 -7.61 -14.74 4.60
C PRO A 265 -7.76 -13.51 3.71
N ALA A 266 -6.87 -12.54 3.89
CA ALA A 266 -6.71 -11.41 2.96
C ALA A 266 -5.84 -11.86 1.77
N ASN A 267 -6.22 -11.51 0.55
CA ASN A 267 -5.61 -11.96 -0.71
C ASN A 267 -4.13 -11.56 -0.93
N HIS A 268 -3.51 -10.83 -0.01
CA HIS A 268 -2.15 -10.32 -0.19
C HIS A 268 -1.18 -10.90 0.84
N VAL A 269 -0.12 -11.52 0.32
CA VAL A 269 1.01 -12.01 1.12
C VAL A 269 2.05 -10.91 1.23
N THR A 270 2.58 -10.69 2.43
CA THR A 270 3.71 -9.78 2.66
C THR A 270 4.96 -10.59 3.01
N TYR A 271 6.12 -10.17 2.50
CA TYR A 271 7.39 -10.87 2.68
C TYR A 271 8.40 -9.97 3.39
N PRO A 272 8.37 -9.89 4.74
CA PRO A 272 9.28 -9.04 5.51
C PRO A 272 10.76 -9.45 5.39
N ALA A 273 11.03 -10.69 5.00
CA ALA A 273 12.36 -11.21 4.73
C ALA A 273 12.27 -12.32 3.67
N ARG A 274 13.39 -12.64 3.01
CA ARG A 274 13.44 -13.56 1.87
C ARG A 274 12.76 -14.91 2.10
N ARG A 275 12.85 -15.47 3.31
CA ARG A 275 12.30 -16.80 3.67
C ARG A 275 11.15 -16.73 4.68
N VAL A 276 10.54 -15.55 4.86
CA VAL A 276 9.45 -15.32 5.81
C VAL A 276 8.30 -14.65 5.09
N ALA A 277 7.10 -15.18 5.24
CA ALA A 277 5.88 -14.64 4.66
C ALA A 277 4.80 -14.45 5.72
N TYR A 278 3.98 -13.42 5.56
CA TYR A 278 2.83 -13.13 6.40
C TYR A 278 1.56 -13.15 5.54
N VAL A 279 0.55 -13.84 6.02
CA VAL A 279 -0.82 -13.74 5.50
C VAL A 279 -1.71 -13.22 6.63
N ARG A 280 -2.40 -12.12 6.35
CA ARG A 280 -3.35 -11.53 7.30
C ARG A 280 -4.69 -12.24 7.19
N LEU A 281 -5.31 -12.51 8.33
CA LEU A 281 -6.70 -12.93 8.41
C LEU A 281 -7.50 -11.76 8.97
N VAL A 282 -8.61 -11.45 8.32
CA VAL A 282 -9.50 -10.33 8.67
C VAL A 282 -10.78 -10.90 9.25
N ALA A 283 -11.24 -10.34 10.36
CA ALA A 283 -12.50 -10.75 10.97
C ALA A 283 -13.67 -10.51 10.01
N VAL A 284 -14.50 -11.53 9.84
CA VAL A 284 -15.74 -11.52 9.07
C VAL A 284 -16.87 -11.10 10.00
N GLY A 285 -17.56 -10.02 9.68
CA GLY A 285 -18.63 -9.50 10.52
C GLY A 285 -19.35 -8.31 9.91
N ASP A 286 -20.43 -7.91 10.58
CA ASP A 286 -21.25 -6.76 10.24
C ASP A 286 -20.39 -5.50 10.02
N PRO A 287 -20.38 -4.90 8.81
CA PRO A 287 -19.62 -3.69 8.50
C PRO A 287 -19.82 -2.59 9.55
N ASP A 288 -21.05 -2.46 10.08
CA ASP A 288 -21.43 -1.49 11.11
C ASP A 288 -20.71 -1.68 12.45
N LYS A 289 -20.24 -2.91 12.74
CA LYS A 289 -19.45 -3.24 13.94
C LYS A 289 -17.95 -3.27 13.69
N LEU A 290 -17.55 -3.27 12.42
CA LEU A 290 -16.16 -3.19 11.99
C LEU A 290 -15.68 -1.72 11.88
N HIS A 291 -16.60 -0.76 11.88
CA HIS A 291 -16.33 0.67 12.04
C HIS A 291 -16.04 1.03 13.51
N PHE A 292 -14.87 0.69 14.03
CA PHE A 292 -14.33 1.47 15.15
C PHE A 292 -13.78 2.79 14.59
N VAL A 293 -14.66 3.78 14.40
CA VAL A 293 -14.28 5.17 14.12
C VAL A 293 -14.85 6.05 15.22
N GLN A 294 -13.97 6.51 16.10
CA GLN A 294 -14.16 7.77 16.80
C GLN A 294 -13.17 8.76 16.17
N GLN A 295 -13.69 9.78 15.47
CA GLN A 295 -12.94 11.01 15.11
C GLN A 295 -11.70 10.86 14.20
N GLY A 296 -11.88 10.40 12.95
CA GLY A 296 -10.88 10.64 11.89
C GLY A 296 -9.57 9.83 11.99
N GLU A 297 -9.50 8.86 12.89
CA GLU A 297 -8.40 7.90 13.04
C GLU A 297 -8.64 6.62 12.20
N PRO A 298 -7.57 5.87 11.82
CA PRO A 298 -7.66 4.73 10.92
C PRO A 298 -8.55 3.60 11.45
N LEU A 299 -9.29 2.94 10.54
CA LEU A 299 -10.08 1.74 10.85
C LEU A 299 -9.19 0.62 11.40
N PHE A 300 -9.45 0.19 12.63
CA PHE A 300 -8.82 -0.99 13.21
C PHE A 300 -9.75 -2.20 13.08
N HIS A 301 -9.55 -2.99 12.03
CA HIS A 301 -10.18 -4.31 11.95
C HIS A 301 -9.41 -5.30 12.84
N PRO A 302 -10.09 -6.12 13.66
CA PRO A 302 -9.45 -7.25 14.32
C PRO A 302 -8.80 -8.13 13.25
N THR A 303 -7.49 -8.27 13.35
CA THR A 303 -6.70 -9.06 12.40
C THR A 303 -5.87 -10.09 13.15
N LYS A 304 -5.70 -11.24 12.53
CA LYS A 304 -4.69 -12.23 12.90
C LYS A 304 -3.65 -12.31 11.81
N VAL A 305 -2.47 -12.81 12.14
CA VAL A 305 -1.40 -13.02 11.18
C VAL A 305 -0.97 -14.47 11.28
N ILE A 306 -0.90 -15.12 10.13
CA ILE A 306 -0.20 -16.39 9.98
C ILE A 306 1.20 -16.07 9.47
N THR A 307 2.21 -16.55 10.19
CA THR A 307 3.61 -16.46 9.77
C THR A 307 4.01 -17.78 9.13
N LEU A 308 4.64 -17.72 7.96
CA LEU A 308 5.19 -18.85 7.25
C LEU A 308 6.70 -18.70 7.06
N ILE A 309 7.39 -19.83 7.02
CA ILE A 309 8.81 -19.92 6.70
C ILE A 309 9.04 -20.83 5.50
N LEU A 310 10.04 -20.51 4.69
CA LEU A 310 10.41 -21.31 3.52
C LEU A 310 11.45 -22.39 3.91
N SER A 311 11.02 -23.66 3.93
CA SER A 311 11.88 -24.84 4.10
C SER A 311 12.39 -25.29 2.73
N GLY A 312 13.71 -25.41 2.55
CA GLY A 312 14.30 -25.62 1.23
C GLY A 312 13.79 -26.84 0.45
N ASP A 313 13.56 -27.96 1.13
CA ASP A 313 13.10 -29.23 0.57
C ASP A 313 11.57 -29.41 0.54
N ARG A 314 10.85 -28.51 1.22
CA ARG A 314 9.43 -28.68 1.53
C ARG A 314 8.59 -27.48 1.08
N GLY A 315 9.17 -26.35 0.71
CA GLY A 315 8.39 -25.15 0.43
C GLY A 315 7.91 -24.45 1.71
N TRP A 316 6.82 -23.71 1.64
CA TRP A 316 6.33 -22.88 2.74
C TRP A 316 5.66 -23.69 3.84
N ARG A 317 5.95 -23.35 5.10
CA ARG A 317 5.41 -24.03 6.29
C ARG A 317 4.93 -23.02 7.32
N ILE A 318 3.80 -23.34 7.96
CA ILE A 318 3.17 -22.50 8.98
C ILE A 318 4.06 -22.49 10.23
N PHE A 319 4.62 -21.33 10.56
CA PHE A 319 5.49 -21.15 11.73
C PHE A 319 4.69 -20.74 12.97
N SER A 320 3.74 -19.81 12.82
CA SER A 320 2.92 -19.33 13.93
C SER A 320 1.61 -18.73 13.45
N PHE A 321 0.66 -18.61 14.38
CA PHE A 321 -0.64 -17.96 14.18
C PHE A 321 -0.96 -17.14 15.43
N GLY A 322 -1.41 -15.89 15.28
CA GLY A 322 -1.76 -15.05 16.43
C GLY A 322 -2.14 -13.61 16.08
N GLY A 323 -2.20 -12.74 17.10
CA GLY A 323 -2.54 -11.31 16.95
C GLY A 323 -1.46 -10.45 16.27
N GLY A 324 -0.32 -11.04 15.90
CA GLY A 324 0.76 -10.37 15.19
C GLY A 324 1.69 -11.39 14.53
N GLY A 325 2.42 -10.95 13.50
CA GLY A 325 3.42 -11.77 12.82
C GLY A 325 4.65 -12.00 13.70
N THR A 326 5.30 -13.15 13.57
CA THR A 326 6.59 -13.38 14.23
C THR A 326 7.70 -12.70 13.45
N GLU A 327 8.37 -11.74 14.07
CA GLU A 327 9.45 -10.97 13.46
C GLU A 327 10.59 -11.89 12.95
N PRO A 328 11.19 -11.61 11.77
CA PRO A 328 12.18 -12.49 11.16
C PRO A 328 13.41 -12.79 12.04
N ASP A 329 13.83 -11.84 12.87
CA ASP A 329 14.97 -11.96 13.80
C ASP A 329 14.68 -12.90 14.98
N ARG A 330 13.42 -13.24 15.23
CA ARG A 330 12.99 -14.20 16.26
C ARG A 330 12.84 -15.63 15.72
N ILE A 331 13.00 -15.82 14.41
CA ILE A 331 12.86 -17.12 13.76
C ILE A 331 14.24 -17.79 13.69
N LEU A 332 14.37 -18.92 14.39
CA LEU A 332 15.59 -19.71 14.38
C LEU A 332 15.53 -20.78 13.30
N PHE A 333 16.22 -20.53 12.19
CA PHE A 333 16.39 -21.52 11.13
C PHE A 333 17.43 -22.58 11.53
N PRO A 334 17.26 -23.85 11.09
CA PRO A 334 18.28 -24.86 11.26
C PRO A 334 19.63 -24.44 10.67
N LYS A 335 20.74 -24.99 11.17
CA LYS A 335 22.08 -24.65 10.64
C LYS A 335 22.16 -24.96 9.14
N ARG A 336 22.72 -24.03 8.37
CA ARG A 336 22.95 -24.13 6.91
C ARG A 336 21.68 -24.12 6.05
N THR A 337 20.55 -23.63 6.57
CA THR A 337 19.33 -23.48 5.77
C THR A 337 19.03 -22.04 5.35
N LEU A 338 19.90 -21.07 5.67
CA LEU A 338 19.79 -19.67 5.22
C LEU A 338 20.60 -19.42 3.95
#